data_AF-A0A8J6TP48-F1
#
_entry.id   AF-A0A8J6TP48-F1
#
_cell.length_a   1.000
_cell.length_b   1.000
_cell.length_c   1.000
_cell.angle_alpha   90.00
_cell.angle_beta   90.00
_cell.angle_gamma   90.00
#
_symmetry.space_group_name_H-M   'P 1'
#
loop_
_entity.id
_entity.type
_entity.pdbx_description
1 polymer ?
#
loop_
_entity_poly.entity_id
_entity_poly.type
_entity_poly.pdbx_seq_one_letter_code
_entity_poly.pdbx_strand_id
1 'polypeptide(L)'
;ISGTKAEEIGLILQAVPLEELDEAVARLTNRIKGVPKNQLMMMKMMVNQAYENMGLASTQTIATLFDGMTRHSPEGVWFKQRTEEVGFKQAVAERDSGDPISGSKN
;
A
#
# COMPACT_ATOMS: atom_id res chain seq x y z
N ILE A 1 -0.90 -10.43 -2.50
CA ILE A 1 0.30 -11.03 -3.11
C ILE A 1 1.24 -11.52 -2.00
N SER A 2 2.07 -12.54 -2.23
CA SER A 2 3.10 -12.97 -1.28
C SER A 2 4.31 -12.01 -1.28
N GLY A 3 5.17 -12.09 -0.27
CA GLY A 3 6.43 -11.33 -0.23
C GLY A 3 7.33 -11.65 -1.42
N THR A 4 7.48 -12.94 -1.76
CA THR A 4 8.26 -13.38 -2.93
C THR A 4 7.74 -12.79 -4.24
N LYS A 5 6.42 -12.73 -4.42
CA LYS A 5 5.83 -12.11 -5.61
C LYS A 5 6.04 -10.59 -5.62
N ALA A 6 5.99 -9.94 -4.46
CA ALA A 6 6.26 -8.50 -4.35
C ALA A 6 7.72 -8.15 -4.70
N GLU A 7 8.68 -9.00 -4.34
CA GLU A 7 10.09 -8.86 -4.75
C GLU A 7 10.24 -9.06 -6.26
N GLU A 8 9.65 -10.13 -6.81
CA GLU A 8 9.72 -10.45 -8.25
C GLU A 8 9.22 -9.30 -9.15
N ILE A 9 8.17 -8.59 -8.74
CA ILE A 9 7.62 -7.45 -9.50
C ILE A 9 8.28 -6.11 -9.19
N GLY A 10 9.30 -6.09 -8.32
CA GLY A 10 10.02 -4.88 -7.92
C GLY A 10 9.24 -3.93 -7.00
N LEU A 11 8.18 -4.40 -6.34
CA LEU A 11 7.43 -3.61 -5.35
C LEU A 11 8.21 -3.44 -4.04
N ILE A 12 8.92 -4.49 -3.63
CA ILE A 12 9.82 -4.47 -2.47
C ILE A 12 11.23 -4.86 -2.90
N LEU A 13 12.23 -4.49 -2.08
CA LEU A 13 13.63 -4.78 -2.37
C LEU A 13 14.00 -6.26 -2.21
N GLN A 14 13.51 -6.92 -1.16
CA GLN A 14 13.88 -8.29 -0.80
C GLN A 14 12.81 -8.93 0.09
N ALA A 15 12.47 -10.18 -0.17
CA ALA A 15 11.71 -11.04 0.72
C ALA A 15 12.63 -12.07 1.39
N VAL A 16 12.44 -12.30 2.69
CA VAL A 16 13.18 -13.30 3.47
C VAL A 16 12.20 -14.08 4.38
N PRO A 17 12.57 -15.26 4.90
CA PRO A 17 11.83 -15.91 5.98
C PRO A 17 11.62 -14.95 7.16
N LEU A 18 10.51 -15.12 7.90
CA LEU A 18 10.11 -14.19 8.95
C LEU A 18 11.17 -14.09 10.05
N GLU A 19 11.76 -15.22 10.41
CA GLU A 19 12.83 -15.35 11.39
C GLU A 19 14.13 -14.63 11.01
N GLU A 20 14.35 -14.36 9.71
CA GLU A 20 15.53 -13.67 9.20
C GLU A 20 15.29 -12.16 8.96
N LEU A 21 14.05 -11.69 9.11
CA LEU A 21 13.66 -10.32 8.76
C LEU A 21 14.49 -9.27 9.50
N ASP A 22 14.65 -9.43 10.82
CA ASP A 22 15.39 -8.49 11.64
C ASP A 22 16.87 -8.42 11.23
N GLU A 23 17.48 -9.58 10.93
CA GLU A 23 18.86 -9.63 10.48
C GLU A 23 19.03 -9.00 9.10
N ALA A 24 18.11 -9.26 8.16
CA ALA A 24 18.12 -8.67 6.83
C ALA A 24 18.01 -7.13 6.89
N VAL A 25 17.08 -6.62 7.71
CA VAL A 25 16.93 -5.17 7.96
C VAL A 25 18.20 -4.60 8.60
N ALA A 26 18.80 -5.28 9.58
CA ALA A 26 20.04 -4.83 10.21
C ALA A 26 21.20 -4.78 9.21
N ARG A 27 21.35 -5.78 8.34
CA ARG A 27 22.37 -5.78 7.28
C ARG A 27 22.19 -4.60 6.32
N LEU A 28 20.96 -4.31 5.89
CA LEU A 28 20.66 -3.18 5.00
C LEU A 28 20.97 -1.84 5.67
N THR A 29 20.46 -1.63 6.88
CA THR A 29 20.62 -0.35 7.60
C THR A 29 22.07 -0.09 8.00
N ASN A 30 22.83 -1.13 8.40
CA ASN A 30 24.26 -1.00 8.68
C ASN A 30 25.07 -0.59 7.44
N ARG A 31 24.72 -1.09 6.25
CA ARG A 31 25.34 -0.65 4.99
C ARG A 31 25.06 0.82 4.71
N ILE A 32 23.81 1.26 4.87
CA ILE A 32 23.41 2.66 4.66
C ILE A 32 24.13 3.58 5.65
N LYS A 33 24.25 3.16 6.92
CA LYS A 33 24.95 3.91 7.97
C LYS A 33 26.42 4.20 7.66
N GLY A 34 27.07 3.34 6.86
CA GLY A 34 28.45 3.53 6.43
C GLY A 34 28.65 4.68 5.44
N VAL A 35 27.57 5.26 4.89
CA VAL A 35 27.64 6.31 3.87
C VAL A 35 27.57 7.70 4.52
N PRO A 36 28.41 8.67 4.09
CA PRO A 36 28.32 10.06 4.57
C PRO A 36 26.93 10.66 4.34
N LYS A 37 26.41 11.38 5.35
CA LYS A 37 25.04 11.92 5.33
C LYS A 37 24.75 12.83 4.14
N ASN A 38 25.72 13.67 3.75
CA ASN A 38 25.59 14.54 2.58
C ASN A 38 25.42 13.74 1.28
N GLN A 39 26.12 12.60 1.14
CA GLN A 39 25.98 11.73 -0.03
C GLN A 39 24.60 11.06 -0.06
N LEU A 40 24.13 10.53 1.08
CA LEU A 40 22.77 9.96 1.19
C LEU A 40 21.70 10.99 0.82
N MET A 41 21.85 12.22 1.31
CA MET A 41 20.94 13.31 1.03
C MET A 41 20.90 13.66 -0.46
N MET A 42 22.07 13.88 -1.10
CA MET A 42 22.15 14.22 -2.53
C MET A 42 21.54 13.11 -3.40
N MET A 43 21.86 11.85 -3.11
CA MET A 43 21.32 10.71 -3.86
C MET A 43 19.81 10.58 -3.70
N LYS A 44 19.28 10.77 -2.48
CA LYS A 44 17.84 10.71 -2.25
C LYS A 44 17.09 11.86 -2.94
N MET A 45 17.64 13.07 -2.95
CA MET A 45 17.06 14.19 -3.71
C MET A 45 16.97 13.88 -5.20
N MET A 46 18.06 13.38 -5.81
CA MET A 46 18.09 13.03 -7.22
C MET A 46 17.04 11.98 -7.58
N VAL A 47 16.93 10.91 -6.77
CA VAL A 47 15.92 9.85 -6.97
C VAL A 47 14.52 10.40 -6.81
N ASN A 48 14.25 11.19 -5.77
CA ASN A 48 12.92 11.77 -5.55
C ASN A 48 12.51 12.68 -6.71
N GLN A 49 13.43 13.48 -7.27
CA GLN A 49 13.13 14.36 -8.40
C GLN A 49 12.61 13.58 -9.62
N ALA A 50 13.13 12.38 -9.87
CA ALA A 50 12.63 11.52 -10.94
C ALA A 50 11.15 11.12 -10.71
N TYR A 51 10.78 10.76 -9.48
CA TYR A 51 9.40 10.42 -9.13
C TYR A 51 8.46 11.62 -9.16
N GLU A 52 8.91 12.78 -8.71
CA GLU A 52 8.10 14.00 -8.81
C GLU A 52 7.80 14.33 -10.28
N ASN A 53 8.79 14.19 -11.16
CA ASN A 53 8.62 14.39 -12.60
C ASN A 53 7.70 13.33 -13.25
N MET A 54 7.55 12.16 -12.64
CA MET A 54 6.57 11.14 -13.06
C MET A 54 5.13 11.45 -12.59
N GLY A 55 4.91 12.55 -11.85
CA GLY A 55 3.58 12.97 -11.42
C GLY A 55 3.08 12.30 -10.14
N LEU A 56 3.98 12.02 -9.18
CA LEU A 56 3.60 11.42 -7.90
C LEU A 56 2.54 12.26 -7.16
N ALA A 57 2.71 13.58 -7.08
CA ALA A 57 1.80 14.47 -6.37
C ALA A 57 0.39 14.52 -6.98
N SER A 58 0.27 14.57 -8.31
CA SER A 58 -1.04 14.57 -8.98
C SER A 58 -1.74 13.22 -8.80
N THR A 59 -0.99 12.12 -8.90
CA THR A 59 -1.51 10.76 -8.64
C THR A 59 -2.07 10.64 -7.22
N GLN A 60 -1.36 11.14 -6.21
CA GLN A 60 -1.81 11.12 -4.81
C GLN A 60 -3.06 11.98 -4.57
N THR A 61 -3.16 13.13 -5.25
CA THR A 61 -4.33 14.01 -5.15
C THR A 61 -5.59 13.31 -5.67
N ILE A 62 -5.49 12.67 -6.84
CA ILE A 62 -6.60 11.92 -7.44
C ILE A 62 -6.96 10.70 -6.57
N ALA A 63 -5.97 9.98 -6.06
CA ALA A 63 -6.19 8.85 -5.17
C ALA A 63 -6.99 9.25 -3.91
N THR A 64 -6.65 10.38 -3.30
CA THR A 64 -7.36 10.91 -2.12
C THR A 64 -8.81 11.27 -2.44
N LEU A 65 -9.04 11.92 -3.59
CA LEU A 65 -10.38 12.26 -4.05
C LEU A 65 -11.23 11.00 -4.27
N PHE A 66 -10.68 10.00 -4.97
CA PHE A 66 -11.38 8.75 -5.25
C PHE A 66 -11.62 7.90 -4.00
N ASP A 67 -10.71 7.91 -3.03
CA ASP A 67 -10.97 7.30 -1.73
C ASP A 67 -12.15 7.97 -1.00
N GLY A 68 -12.21 9.31 -1.06
CA GLY A 68 -13.37 10.07 -0.59
C GLY A 68 -14.67 9.66 -1.28
N MET A 69 -14.67 9.57 -2.61
CA MET A 69 -15.85 9.12 -3.38
C MET A 69 -16.26 7.69 -3.03
N THR A 70 -15.30 6.77 -2.91
CA THR A 70 -15.55 5.36 -2.56
C THR A 70 -16.25 5.22 -1.21
N ARG A 71 -15.91 6.07 -0.23
CA ARG A 71 -16.53 6.07 1.10
C ARG A 71 -17.94 6.69 1.14
N HIS A 72 -18.35 7.40 0.09
CA HIS A 72 -19.66 8.06 0.00
C HIS A 72 -20.52 7.56 -1.17
N SER A 73 -20.03 6.60 -1.95
CA SER A 73 -20.83 5.94 -2.96
C SER A 73 -21.91 5.06 -2.31
N PRO A 74 -22.98 4.70 -3.04
CA PRO A 74 -23.98 3.75 -2.54
C PRO A 74 -23.36 2.45 -2.00
N GLU A 75 -22.34 1.91 -2.67
CA GLU A 75 -21.62 0.70 -2.27
C GLU A 75 -20.82 0.91 -0.97
N GLY A 76 -20.15 2.05 -0.82
CA GLY A 76 -19.44 2.41 0.41
C GLY A 76 -20.38 2.58 1.60
N VAL A 77 -21.52 3.23 1.39
CA VAL A 77 -22.58 3.40 2.41
C VAL A 77 -23.18 2.04 2.79
N TRP A 78 -23.46 1.19 1.80
CA TRP A 78 -23.93 -0.18 2.05
C TRP A 78 -22.92 -0.97 2.89
N PHE A 79 -21.63 -0.94 2.55
CA PHE A 79 -20.60 -1.67 3.29
C PHE A 79 -20.48 -1.17 4.73
N LYS A 80 -20.63 0.15 4.96
CA LYS A 80 -20.71 0.73 6.30
C LYS A 80 -21.91 0.20 7.08
N GLN A 81 -23.11 0.25 6.50
CA GLN A 81 -24.33 -0.26 7.15
C GLN A 81 -24.21 -1.75 7.46
N ARG A 82 -23.70 -2.54 6.52
CA ARG A 82 -23.46 -3.97 6.73
C ARG A 82 -22.48 -4.21 7.88
N THR A 83 -21.41 -3.42 7.95
CA THR A 83 -20.45 -3.46 9.06
C THR A 83 -21.11 -3.13 10.40
N GLU A 84 -22.06 -2.19 10.45
CA GLU A 84 -22.80 -1.83 11.66
C GLU A 84 -23.76 -2.94 12.11
N GLU A 85 -24.33 -3.71 11.16
CA GLU A 85 -25.27 -4.80 11.45
C GLU A 85 -24.59 -6.10 11.91
N VAL A 86 -23.56 -6.54 11.20
CA VAL A 86 -22.95 -7.88 11.39
C VAL A 86 -21.51 -7.83 11.91
N GLY A 87 -20.96 -6.63 12.08
CA GLY A 87 -19.58 -6.41 12.48
C GLY A 87 -18.59 -6.49 11.32
N PHE A 88 -17.44 -5.83 11.50
CA PHE A 88 -16.44 -5.64 10.45
C PHE A 88 -15.88 -6.95 9.87
N LYS A 89 -15.61 -7.96 10.70
CA LYS A 89 -15.02 -9.24 10.24
C LYS A 89 -15.93 -9.96 9.24
N GLN A 90 -17.23 -9.99 9.53
CA GLN A 90 -18.20 -10.65 8.67
C GLN A 90 -18.38 -9.87 7.36
N ALA A 91 -18.52 -8.54 7.43
CA ALA A 91 -18.64 -7.70 6.24
C ALA A 91 -17.41 -7.82 5.30
N VAL A 92 -16.21 -7.93 5.85
CA VAL A 92 -14.98 -8.17 5.06
C VAL A 92 -14.99 -9.56 4.42
N ALA A 93 -15.40 -10.60 5.15
CA ALA A 93 -15.51 -11.95 4.57
C ALA A 93 -16.50 -12.01 3.41
N GLU A 94 -17.63 -11.30 3.51
CA GLU A 94 -18.62 -11.17 2.44
C GLU A 94 -18.04 -10.43 1.23
N ARG A 95 -17.33 -9.31 1.43
CA ARG A 95 -16.67 -8.56 0.35
C ARG A 95 -15.61 -9.40 -0.39
N ASP A 96 -14.81 -10.15 0.35
CA ASP A 96 -13.68 -10.90 -0.21
C ASP A 96 -14.09 -12.28 -0.78
N SER A 97 -15.35 -12.71 -0.57
CA SER A 97 -15.88 -13.99 -1.05
C SER A 97 -15.94 -14.11 -2.58
N GLY A 98 -16.05 -12.97 -3.29
CA GLY A 98 -16.33 -12.93 -4.72
C GLY A 98 -17.83 -12.99 -5.07
N ASP A 99 -18.70 -13.15 -4.08
CA ASP A 99 -20.15 -13.13 -4.29
C ASP A 99 -20.66 -11.71 -4.62
N PRO A 100 -21.79 -11.57 -5.34
CA PRO A 100 -22.37 -10.27 -5.63
C PRO A 100 -22.70 -9.48 -4.37
N ILE A 101 -22.15 -8.27 -4.25
CA ILE A 101 -22.51 -7.33 -3.20
C ILE A 101 -23.87 -6.71 -3.53
N SER A 102 -24.81 -6.76 -2.57
CA SER A 102 -26.12 -6.14 -2.74
C SER A 102 -25.98 -4.64 -2.99
N GLY A 103 -26.62 -4.12 -4.03
CA GLY A 103 -26.49 -2.71 -4.44
C GLY A 103 -25.32 -2.38 -5.36
N SER A 104 -24.46 -3.34 -5.73
CA SER A 104 -23.31 -3.10 -6.63
C SER A 104 -23.61 -3.14 -8.13
N LYS A 105 -24.83 -3.55 -8.54
CA LYS A 105 -25.20 -3.81 -9.95
C LYS A 105 -26.61 -3.36 -10.33
N ASN A 106 -27.18 -2.35 -9.66
CA ASN A 106 -28.44 -1.72 -10.08
C ASN A 106 -28.17 -0.35 -10.69
#